data_AF-A0A661UEZ4-F1
#
_entry.id   AF-A0A661UEZ4-F1
#
_cell.length_a   1.000
_cell.length_b   1.000
_cell.length_c   1.000
_cell.angle_alpha   90.00
_cell.angle_beta   90.00
_cell.angle_gamma   90.00
#
_symmetry.space_group_name_H-M   'P 1'
#
loop_
_entity.id
_entity.type
_entity.pdbx_description
1 polymer ?
#
loop_
_entity_poly.entity_id
_entity_poly.type
_entity_poly.pdbx_seq_one_letter_code
_entity_poly.pdbx_strand_id
1 'polypeptide(L)'
;MITSFFIFAQSNYTLTRYSFSAAGGAQGSSVYSSFSSFAQFAQGKVSSTNYTGYLGFLFPNPNQSPPVITSVDDVPNDQGLQVQVVWNKCDFDDTYDSDTFYSLWRLDDDFSRIAVSKKQNYSLRTFAKSSFSKNFREKQTNVSSLNSKIANSMEDISDRIFTEPDIIVRKARKNPDKTYYWQTERDVWAFIAEIPALCYSQYSYIAPTLADSSASGYNYSTFKVVFHDEFQYYESVPDSGYSVDNIPPNPTRTSIALNGSNIKLEWEKVEYGTFEGNRYPEKNGIWYKIYASDEPYFDCDASTYLTTVTDLEYNYPISENKKFFKIVVSDKP
;
A
#
# COMPACT_ATOMS: atom_id res chain seq x y z
N MET A 1 21.59 -36.40 15.67
CA MET A 1 22.25 -35.27 15.01
C MET A 1 21.23 -34.70 14.04
N ILE A 2 20.63 -33.56 14.38
CA ILE A 2 19.55 -32.94 13.60
C ILE A 2 20.22 -32.19 12.45
N THR A 3 19.84 -32.49 11.21
CA THR A 3 20.27 -31.72 10.03
C THR A 3 19.04 -31.25 9.28
N SER A 4 18.88 -29.93 9.25
CA SER A 4 17.88 -29.18 8.51
C SER A 4 18.01 -29.41 7.01
N PHE A 5 16.89 -29.44 6.29
CA PHE A 5 16.87 -29.42 4.82
C PHE A 5 16.25 -28.12 4.33
N PHE A 6 16.98 -27.39 3.48
CA PHE A 6 16.47 -26.25 2.72
C PHE A 6 15.84 -26.77 1.42
N ILE A 7 14.65 -26.28 1.07
CA ILE A 7 14.08 -26.46 -0.26
C ILE A 7 13.81 -25.07 -0.83
N PHE A 8 14.45 -24.78 -1.98
CA PHE A 8 14.11 -23.64 -2.81
C PHE A 8 13.02 -24.09 -3.80
N ALA A 9 11.90 -23.36 -3.83
CA ALA A 9 10.94 -23.43 -4.93
C ALA A 9 11.12 -22.18 -5.79
N GLN A 10 11.40 -22.37 -7.08
CA GLN A 10 11.27 -21.32 -8.09
C GLN A 10 10.19 -21.77 -9.06
N SER A 11 9.16 -20.95 -9.20
CA SER A 11 8.14 -21.12 -10.22
C SER A 11 8.73 -20.89 -11.61
N ASN A 12 8.13 -21.58 -12.59
CA ASN A 12 8.18 -21.40 -14.04
C ASN A 12 8.58 -22.69 -14.77
N TYR A 13 7.57 -23.52 -15.03
CA TYR A 13 7.42 -24.41 -16.18
C TYR A 13 8.66 -25.17 -16.70
N THR A 14 9.52 -25.68 -15.81
CA THR A 14 10.60 -26.61 -16.20
C THR A 14 10.64 -27.81 -15.28
N LEU A 15 10.68 -29.01 -15.87
CA LEU A 15 10.91 -30.27 -15.19
C LEU A 15 12.29 -30.23 -14.50
N THR A 16 12.31 -29.81 -13.24
CA THR A 16 13.54 -29.84 -12.44
C THR A 16 13.75 -31.26 -11.91
N ARG A 17 14.83 -31.91 -12.36
CA ARG A 17 15.25 -33.22 -11.85
C ARG A 17 15.95 -33.00 -10.50
N TYR A 18 15.42 -33.56 -9.43
CA TYR A 18 16.05 -33.48 -8.11
C TYR A 18 17.01 -34.66 -7.89
N SER A 19 18.20 -34.37 -7.38
CA SER A 19 19.17 -35.37 -6.92
C SER A 19 19.53 -35.12 -5.46
N PHE A 20 19.45 -36.15 -4.63
CA PHE A 20 19.85 -36.12 -3.22
C PHE A 20 21.16 -36.89 -3.04
N SER A 21 22.09 -36.35 -2.23
CA SER A 21 23.25 -37.11 -1.74
C SER A 21 23.16 -37.27 -0.22
N ALA A 22 23.19 -38.50 0.28
CA ALA A 22 23.32 -38.77 1.70
C ALA A 22 24.78 -38.53 2.14
N ALA A 23 25.01 -37.71 3.16
CA ALA A 23 26.32 -37.57 3.78
C ALA A 23 26.59 -38.79 4.67
N GLY A 24 27.23 -39.81 4.11
CA GLY A 24 27.71 -40.97 4.86
C GLY A 24 27.64 -42.27 4.07
N GLY A 25 28.70 -42.57 3.31
CA GLY A 25 29.24 -43.92 3.07
C GLY A 25 28.38 -45.02 2.42
N ALA A 26 27.08 -44.84 2.18
CA ALA A 26 26.27 -45.85 1.52
C ALA A 26 26.21 -45.59 0.01
N GLN A 27 27.12 -46.22 -0.73
CA GLN A 27 26.98 -46.38 -2.18
C GLN A 27 25.73 -47.23 -2.46
N GLY A 28 24.80 -46.72 -3.28
CA GLY A 28 23.78 -47.56 -3.92
C GLY A 28 22.31 -47.16 -3.79
N SER A 29 21.95 -45.96 -3.34
CA SER A 29 20.53 -45.56 -3.28
C SER A 29 20.07 -44.92 -4.60
N SER A 30 19.54 -45.74 -5.52
CA SER A 30 18.83 -45.25 -6.70
C SER A 30 17.35 -45.05 -6.37
N VAL A 31 16.89 -43.82 -6.32
CA VAL A 31 15.46 -43.52 -6.18
C VAL A 31 14.87 -43.35 -7.57
N TYR A 32 14.01 -44.28 -7.99
CA TYR A 32 13.21 -44.15 -9.20
C TYR A 32 11.87 -43.51 -8.85
N SER A 33 11.59 -42.32 -9.37
CA SER A 33 10.25 -41.73 -9.34
C SER A 33 9.86 -41.34 -10.76
N SER A 34 8.86 -42.03 -11.31
CA SER A 34 8.18 -41.62 -12.54
C SER A 34 7.14 -40.57 -12.18
N PHE A 35 7.29 -39.35 -12.69
CA PHE A 35 6.33 -38.27 -12.50
C PHE A 35 5.30 -38.27 -13.62
N SER A 36 4.01 -38.21 -13.27
CA SER A 36 2.99 -37.70 -14.18
C SER A 36 2.70 -36.25 -13.78
N SER A 37 2.40 -35.39 -14.75
CA SER A 37 2.08 -33.97 -14.57
C SER A 37 0.79 -33.69 -13.78
N PHE A 38 0.23 -34.71 -13.11
CA PHE A 38 -1.07 -34.68 -12.43
C PHE A 38 -1.03 -35.26 -10.99
N ALA A 39 0.14 -35.66 -10.48
CA ALA A 39 0.22 -36.24 -9.14
C ALA A 39 0.22 -35.16 -8.05
N GLN A 40 -0.91 -35.02 -7.33
CA GLN A 40 -1.08 -34.13 -6.17
C GLN A 40 -0.32 -34.60 -4.91
N PHE A 41 0.26 -35.80 -4.98
CA PHE A 41 1.00 -36.43 -3.90
C PHE A 41 2.09 -37.34 -4.48
N ALA A 42 3.34 -37.15 -4.04
CA ALA A 42 4.41 -38.11 -4.30
C ALA A 42 4.96 -38.65 -2.97
N GLN A 43 4.90 -39.98 -2.81
CA GLN A 43 5.59 -40.68 -1.74
C GLN A 43 6.90 -41.27 -2.24
N GLY A 44 8.01 -40.84 -1.64
CA GLY A 44 9.31 -41.48 -1.79
C GLY A 44 9.59 -42.39 -0.60
N LYS A 45 9.85 -43.68 -0.84
CA LYS A 45 10.36 -44.58 0.20
C LYS A 45 11.87 -44.35 0.36
N VAL A 46 12.29 -43.87 1.52
CA VAL A 46 13.71 -43.73 1.87
C VAL A 46 14.06 -44.86 2.84
N SER A 47 14.99 -45.73 2.41
CA SER A 47 15.42 -46.88 3.20
C SER A 47 16.91 -46.76 3.51
N SER A 48 17.28 -47.01 4.76
CA SER A 48 18.64 -47.33 5.18
C SER A 48 18.63 -48.71 5.85
N THR A 49 19.80 -49.30 6.11
CA THR A 49 19.95 -50.64 6.69
C THR A 49 19.15 -50.85 7.99
N ASN A 50 18.85 -49.77 8.74
CA ASN A 50 18.15 -49.84 10.03
C ASN A 50 16.86 -49.00 10.12
N TYR A 51 16.49 -48.23 9.09
CA TYR A 51 15.31 -47.36 9.14
C TYR A 51 14.63 -47.26 7.78
N THR A 52 13.30 -47.39 7.78
CA THR A 52 12.45 -47.08 6.63
C THR A 52 11.56 -45.89 6.98
N GLY A 53 11.61 -44.85 6.16
CA GLY A 53 10.74 -43.68 6.27
C GLY A 53 10.02 -43.40 4.95
N TYR A 54 8.85 -42.77 5.02
CA TYR A 54 8.11 -42.28 3.87
C TYR A 54 8.16 -40.75 3.88
N LEU A 55 8.61 -40.15 2.78
CA LEU A 55 8.53 -38.70 2.55
C LEU A 55 7.37 -38.43 1.61
N GLY A 56 6.41 -37.61 2.05
CA GLY A 56 5.34 -37.09 1.20
C GLY A 56 5.69 -35.70 0.70
N PHE A 57 5.54 -35.47 -0.60
CA PHE A 57 5.58 -34.15 -1.21
C PHE A 57 4.18 -33.78 -1.69
N LEU A 58 3.67 -32.64 -1.25
CA LEU A 58 2.48 -32.00 -1.80
C LEU A 58 2.94 -31.07 -2.92
N PHE A 59 2.40 -31.27 -4.13
CA PHE A 59 2.57 -30.31 -5.22
C PHE A 59 1.30 -29.48 -5.34
N PRO A 60 1.39 -28.14 -5.45
CA PRO A 60 0.21 -27.34 -5.76
C PRO A 60 -0.38 -27.78 -7.10
N ASN A 61 -1.70 -27.95 -7.14
CA ASN A 61 -2.41 -28.39 -8.34
C ASN A 61 -2.30 -27.31 -9.43
N PRO A 62 -1.88 -27.63 -10.67
CA PRO A 62 -1.81 -26.66 -11.76
C PRO A 62 -3.18 -26.11 -12.21
N ASN A 63 -4.29 -26.69 -11.75
CA ASN A 63 -5.66 -26.22 -12.02
C ASN A 63 -6.25 -25.37 -10.89
N GLN A 64 -5.44 -24.89 -9.94
CA GLN A 64 -5.91 -24.05 -8.83
C GLN A 64 -5.37 -22.63 -8.98
N SER A 65 -6.26 -21.67 -9.19
CA SER A 65 -5.94 -20.25 -9.31
C SER A 65 -5.93 -19.59 -7.92
N PRO A 66 -4.90 -18.79 -7.60
CA PRO A 66 -4.97 -17.84 -6.49
C PRO A 66 -6.10 -16.82 -6.74
N PRO A 67 -6.48 -16.01 -5.74
CA PRO A 67 -7.36 -14.87 -5.98
C PRO A 67 -6.79 -13.97 -7.08
N VAL A 68 -7.67 -13.40 -7.90
CA VAL A 68 -7.28 -12.52 -9.02
C VAL A 68 -7.97 -11.19 -8.89
N ILE A 69 -7.19 -10.12 -8.68
CA ILE A 69 -7.72 -8.75 -8.75
C ILE A 69 -8.19 -8.51 -10.19
N THR A 70 -9.46 -8.11 -10.33
CA THR A 70 -10.10 -7.83 -11.60
C THR A 70 -10.20 -6.33 -11.88
N SER A 71 -10.23 -5.50 -10.82
CA SER A 71 -10.13 -4.05 -10.96
C SER A 71 -9.66 -3.37 -9.68
N VAL A 72 -9.04 -2.20 -9.86
CA VAL A 72 -8.71 -1.23 -8.82
C VAL A 72 -9.14 0.13 -9.37
N ASP A 73 -10.41 0.47 -9.17
CA ASP A 73 -11.02 1.65 -9.79
C ASP A 73 -11.33 2.72 -8.75
N ASP A 74 -11.36 3.97 -9.19
CA ASP A 74 -11.77 5.10 -8.37
C ASP A 74 -13.21 4.95 -7.87
N VAL A 75 -13.49 5.41 -6.65
CA VAL A 75 -14.86 5.38 -6.12
C VAL A 75 -15.62 6.58 -6.67
N PRO A 76 -16.76 6.39 -7.34
CA PRO A 76 -17.49 7.50 -7.90
C PRO A 76 -18.08 8.38 -6.78
N ASN A 77 -18.15 9.68 -7.05
CA ASN A 77 -18.84 10.66 -6.22
C ASN A 77 -18.35 10.64 -4.77
N ASP A 78 -17.03 10.66 -4.62
CA ASP A 78 -16.36 10.74 -3.34
C ASP A 78 -15.34 11.90 -3.30
N GLN A 79 -14.73 12.06 -2.14
CA GLN A 79 -13.74 13.10 -1.87
C GLN A 79 -12.31 12.56 -2.05
N GLY A 80 -12.18 11.49 -2.84
CA GLY A 80 -10.94 10.75 -3.03
C GLY A 80 -10.49 9.93 -1.83
N LEU A 81 -9.20 9.62 -1.85
CA LEU A 81 -8.40 8.82 -0.92
C LEU A 81 -8.82 7.36 -0.82
N GLN A 82 -9.59 6.87 -1.78
CA GLN A 82 -10.08 5.50 -1.76
C GLN A 82 -10.32 4.98 -3.17
N VAL A 83 -10.16 3.66 -3.32
CA VAL A 83 -10.45 2.93 -4.55
C VAL A 83 -11.28 1.70 -4.22
N GLN A 84 -12.10 1.25 -5.16
CA GLN A 84 -12.75 -0.04 -5.07
C GLN A 84 -11.82 -1.12 -5.65
N VAL A 85 -11.36 -2.03 -4.80
CA VAL A 85 -10.62 -3.23 -5.20
C VAL A 85 -11.62 -4.37 -5.37
N VAL A 86 -11.66 -4.97 -6.55
CA VAL A 86 -12.53 -6.10 -6.88
C VAL A 86 -11.68 -7.31 -7.26
N TRP A 87 -11.99 -8.50 -6.74
CA TRP A 87 -11.25 -9.72 -7.07
C TRP A 87 -12.16 -10.95 -7.20
N ASN A 88 -11.78 -11.84 -8.11
CA ASN A 88 -12.33 -13.18 -8.20
C ASN A 88 -11.77 -14.05 -7.08
N LYS A 89 -12.60 -14.97 -6.62
CA LYS A 89 -12.24 -15.90 -5.55
C LYS A 89 -11.04 -16.79 -5.88
N CYS A 90 -10.42 -17.32 -4.83
CA CYS A 90 -9.48 -18.43 -4.91
C CYS A 90 -10.24 -19.73 -5.24
N ASP A 91 -9.62 -20.68 -5.94
CA ASP A 91 -10.26 -21.98 -6.22
C ASP A 91 -10.46 -22.82 -4.96
N PHE A 92 -9.75 -22.53 -3.87
CA PHE A 92 -9.91 -23.16 -2.56
C PHE A 92 -11.08 -22.59 -1.74
N ASP A 93 -11.69 -21.50 -2.21
CA ASP A 93 -12.89 -20.92 -1.62
C ASP A 93 -14.14 -21.54 -2.27
N ASP A 94 -14.25 -22.87 -2.19
CA ASP A 94 -15.33 -23.67 -2.78
C ASP A 94 -16.36 -24.17 -1.76
N THR A 95 -15.94 -24.25 -0.50
CA THR A 95 -16.73 -24.71 0.63
C THR A 95 -16.54 -23.75 1.79
N TYR A 96 -17.63 -23.35 2.43
CA TYR A 96 -17.56 -22.42 3.55
C TYR A 96 -16.81 -23.05 4.72
N ASP A 97 -15.76 -22.36 5.16
CA ASP A 97 -15.00 -22.66 6.37
C ASP A 97 -14.77 -21.35 7.13
N SER A 98 -15.14 -21.33 8.41
CA SER A 98 -14.99 -20.15 9.27
C SER A 98 -13.54 -19.71 9.48
N ASP A 99 -12.58 -20.60 9.27
CA ASP A 99 -11.16 -20.28 9.38
C ASP A 99 -10.56 -19.74 8.08
N THR A 100 -11.31 -19.77 6.98
CA THR A 100 -10.87 -19.22 5.67
C THR A 100 -11.28 -17.77 5.47
N PHE A 101 -10.35 -16.97 4.93
CA PHE A 101 -10.57 -15.55 4.70
C PHE A 101 -9.59 -14.98 3.66
N TYR A 102 -9.93 -13.83 3.10
CA TYR A 102 -9.03 -12.99 2.34
C TYR A 102 -8.46 -11.89 3.23
N SER A 103 -7.21 -11.51 2.99
CA SER A 103 -6.64 -10.26 3.50
C SER A 103 -6.24 -9.36 2.35
N LEU A 104 -6.48 -8.06 2.53
CA LEU A 104 -6.16 -7.01 1.57
C LEU A 104 -4.96 -6.20 2.07
N TRP A 105 -4.03 -5.94 1.15
CA TRP A 105 -2.78 -5.26 1.44
C TRP A 105 -2.53 -4.16 0.42
N ARG A 106 -1.91 -3.07 0.87
CA ARG A 106 -1.45 -1.97 0.01
C ARG A 106 0.06 -1.86 0.07
N LEU A 107 0.72 -1.74 -1.09
CA LEU A 107 2.16 -1.51 -1.16
C LEU A 107 2.51 -0.18 -0.51
N ASP A 108 3.58 -0.18 0.27
CA ASP A 108 4.18 1.03 0.83
C ASP A 108 5.55 1.25 0.18
N ASP A 109 5.59 2.06 -0.87
CA ASP A 109 6.79 2.31 -1.68
C ASP A 109 7.92 2.95 -0.87
N ASP A 110 7.59 3.87 0.04
CA ASP A 110 8.58 4.56 0.86
C ASP A 110 9.22 3.60 1.86
N PHE A 111 8.42 2.77 2.53
CA PHE A 111 8.94 1.73 3.42
C PHE A 111 9.72 0.66 2.66
N SER A 112 9.28 0.30 1.44
CA SER A 112 9.98 -0.66 0.57
C SER A 112 11.37 -0.15 0.19
N ARG A 113 11.49 1.11 -0.23
CA ARG A 113 12.77 1.77 -0.52
C ARG A 113 13.70 1.77 0.68
N ILE A 114 13.18 2.05 1.88
CA ILE A 114 13.96 2.03 3.12
C ILE A 114 14.44 0.61 3.45
N ALA A 115 13.57 -0.39 3.36
CA ALA A 115 13.90 -1.79 3.65
C ALA A 115 15.00 -2.34 2.72
N VAL A 116 14.90 -2.07 1.41
CA VAL A 116 15.91 -2.47 0.41
C VAL A 116 17.24 -1.77 0.67
N SER A 117 17.23 -0.46 0.94
CA SER A 117 18.45 0.32 1.20
C SER A 117 19.21 -0.20 2.43
N LYS A 118 18.52 -0.68 3.47
CA LYS A 118 19.16 -1.32 4.63
C LYS A 118 19.82 -2.64 4.26
N LYS A 119 19.14 -3.53 3.54
CA LYS A 119 19.70 -4.83 3.11
C LYS A 119 20.97 -4.64 2.27
N GLN A 120 20.97 -3.67 1.36
CA GLN A 120 22.17 -3.27 0.63
C GLN A 120 23.26 -2.72 1.55
N ASN A 121 22.93 -1.85 2.50
CA ASN A 121 23.89 -1.32 3.47
C ASN A 121 24.48 -2.38 4.42
N TYR A 122 23.72 -3.41 4.81
CA TYR A 122 24.26 -4.56 5.54
C TYR A 122 25.23 -5.37 4.68
N SER A 123 24.89 -5.62 3.41
CA SER A 123 25.77 -6.30 2.46
C SER A 123 27.06 -5.50 2.19
N LEU A 124 26.94 -4.18 1.99
CA LEU A 124 28.04 -3.26 1.75
C LEU A 124 28.91 -3.05 2.98
N ARG A 125 28.36 -3.04 4.21
CA ARG A 125 29.17 -3.03 5.44
C ARG A 125 29.93 -4.33 5.64
N THR A 126 29.36 -5.46 5.21
CA THR A 126 30.04 -6.76 5.25
C THR A 126 31.16 -6.82 4.20
N PHE A 127 30.95 -6.22 3.02
CA PHE A 127 31.93 -6.09 1.94
C PHE A 127 33.00 -5.01 2.17
N ALA A 128 32.66 -3.91 2.84
CA ALA A 128 33.59 -2.83 3.18
C ALA A 128 34.46 -3.19 4.39
N LYS A 129 33.96 -4.06 5.30
CA LYS A 129 34.80 -4.67 6.35
C LYS A 129 35.89 -5.59 5.79
N SER A 130 35.70 -6.16 4.60
CA SER A 130 36.73 -6.96 3.91
C SER A 130 37.59 -6.16 2.93
N SER A 131 37.26 -4.88 2.66
CA SER A 131 37.89 -4.09 1.60
C SER A 131 38.08 -2.61 2.00
N PHE A 132 39.28 -2.31 2.53
CA PHE A 132 39.98 -1.02 2.47
C PHE A 132 39.46 0.26 3.18
N SER A 133 40.25 0.67 4.19
CA SER A 133 40.78 2.00 4.62
C SER A 133 40.03 3.34 4.46
N LYS A 134 39.98 4.04 5.61
CA LYS A 134 39.99 5.50 5.88
C LYS A 134 39.95 6.46 4.67
N ASN A 135 38.83 7.17 4.52
CA ASN A 135 38.72 8.65 4.56
C ASN A 135 37.41 9.10 3.89
N PHE A 136 36.34 9.32 4.66
CA PHE A 136 35.14 10.04 4.20
C PHE A 136 34.42 10.61 5.43
N ARG A 137 34.79 11.83 5.87
CA ARG A 137 34.27 12.41 7.12
C ARG A 137 33.45 13.69 6.97
N GLU A 138 33.14 14.15 5.76
CA GLU A 138 32.38 15.41 5.57
C GLU A 138 30.99 15.27 4.92
N LYS A 139 30.58 14.06 4.47
CA LYS A 139 29.18 13.78 4.06
C LYS A 139 28.32 13.11 5.13
N GLN A 140 28.84 12.93 6.34
CA GLN A 140 28.26 12.06 7.37
C GLN A 140 27.19 12.72 8.24
N THR A 141 27.15 14.06 8.31
CA THR A 141 26.31 14.84 9.24
C THR A 141 24.85 14.98 8.82
N ASN A 142 24.54 15.04 7.52
CA ASN A 142 23.14 15.02 7.03
C ASN A 142 22.59 13.59 6.94
N VAL A 143 23.46 12.60 6.72
CA VAL A 143 23.10 11.18 6.67
C VAL A 143 22.87 10.64 8.08
N SER A 144 23.59 11.13 9.09
CA SER A 144 23.40 10.71 10.49
C SER A 144 22.09 11.22 11.09
N SER A 145 21.64 12.43 10.75
CA SER A 145 20.37 13.00 11.22
C SER A 145 19.15 12.38 10.55
N LEU A 146 19.26 12.04 9.26
CA LEU A 146 18.23 11.26 8.55
C LEU A 146 18.19 9.81 9.07
N ASN A 147 19.35 9.18 9.25
CA ASN A 147 19.44 7.82 9.79
C ASN A 147 18.98 7.71 11.25
N SER A 148 19.12 8.76 12.07
CA SER A 148 18.62 8.75 13.46
C SER A 148 17.10 8.94 13.54
N LYS A 149 16.52 9.81 12.71
CA LYS A 149 15.05 9.92 12.58
C LYS A 149 14.43 8.62 12.04
N ILE A 150 15.08 7.99 11.06
CA ILE A 150 14.66 6.70 10.50
C ILE A 150 14.88 5.57 11.52
N ALA A 151 15.97 5.56 12.29
CA ALA A 151 16.20 4.54 13.32
C ALA A 151 15.14 4.61 14.43
N ASN A 152 14.81 5.81 14.92
CA ASN A 152 13.78 5.99 15.95
C ASN A 152 12.38 5.64 15.42
N SER A 153 12.07 5.97 14.15
CA SER A 153 10.81 5.57 13.52
C SER A 153 10.74 4.05 13.27
N MET A 154 11.87 3.37 12.99
CA MET A 154 11.88 1.93 12.73
C MET A 154 11.97 1.07 14.00
N GLU A 155 12.47 1.58 15.12
CA GLU A 155 12.41 0.90 16.42
C GLU A 155 10.96 0.81 16.94
N ASP A 156 10.10 1.78 16.58
CA ASP A 156 8.65 1.74 16.84
C ASP A 156 7.87 0.83 15.87
N ILE A 157 8.46 0.50 14.73
CA ILE A 157 7.80 -0.27 13.65
C ILE A 157 8.30 -1.72 13.60
N SER A 158 9.41 -2.08 14.25
CA SER A 158 9.89 -3.47 14.32
C SER A 158 8.87 -4.42 14.93
N ASP A 159 8.06 -3.93 15.87
CA ASP A 159 6.96 -4.70 16.49
C ASP A 159 5.71 -4.81 15.61
N ARG A 160 5.74 -4.17 14.44
CA ARG A 160 4.64 -4.05 13.48
C ARG A 160 5.00 -4.62 12.11
N ILE A 161 6.27 -4.94 11.84
CA ILE A 161 6.73 -5.58 10.60
C ILE A 161 6.98 -7.07 10.83
N PHE A 162 6.41 -7.92 9.97
CA PHE A 162 6.62 -9.37 10.00
C PHE A 162 6.81 -9.93 8.59
N THR A 163 7.40 -11.13 8.50
CA THR A 163 7.62 -11.83 7.22
C THR A 163 6.49 -12.79 6.85
N GLU A 164 5.62 -13.12 7.81
CA GLU A 164 4.49 -14.02 7.63
C GLU A 164 3.16 -13.24 7.73
N PRO A 165 2.31 -13.28 6.68
CA PRO A 165 1.08 -12.49 6.65
C PRO A 165 0.06 -12.93 7.72
N ASP A 166 -0.02 -14.22 8.06
CA ASP A 166 -0.94 -14.73 9.08
C ASP A 166 -0.67 -14.16 10.48
N ILE A 167 0.61 -13.96 10.84
CA ILE A 167 0.99 -13.36 12.12
C ILE A 167 0.45 -11.93 12.21
N ILE A 168 0.51 -11.20 11.10
CA ILE A 168 0.01 -9.83 11.01
C ILE A 168 -1.49 -9.80 11.16
N VAL A 169 -2.23 -10.63 10.41
CA VAL A 169 -3.70 -10.69 10.50
C VAL A 169 -4.13 -10.99 11.94
N ARG A 170 -3.52 -11.98 12.60
CA ARG A 170 -3.80 -12.30 14.01
C ARG A 170 -3.49 -11.14 14.97
N LYS A 171 -2.48 -10.32 14.70
CA LYS A 171 -2.15 -9.12 15.48
C LYS A 171 -3.12 -7.98 15.21
N ALA A 172 -3.50 -7.77 13.96
CA ALA A 172 -4.47 -6.77 13.55
C ALA A 172 -5.86 -7.05 14.18
N ARG A 173 -6.29 -8.32 14.21
CA ARG A 173 -7.51 -8.74 14.94
C ARG A 173 -7.48 -8.33 16.43
N LYS A 174 -6.31 -8.39 17.07
CA LYS A 174 -6.15 -8.04 18.50
C LYS A 174 -6.05 -6.54 18.74
N ASN A 175 -5.48 -5.78 17.79
CA ASN A 175 -5.28 -4.34 17.89
C ASN A 175 -5.59 -3.67 16.55
N PRO A 176 -6.87 -3.49 16.19
CA PRO A 176 -7.27 -3.01 14.87
C PRO A 176 -6.85 -1.55 14.60
N ASP A 177 -6.65 -0.74 15.63
CA ASP A 177 -6.24 0.67 15.49
C ASP A 177 -4.79 0.84 15.03
N LYS A 178 -4.00 -0.25 14.96
CA LYS A 178 -2.60 -0.22 14.52
C LYS A 178 -2.47 -0.78 13.12
N THR A 179 -1.76 -0.05 12.26
CA THR A 179 -1.31 -0.58 10.96
C THR A 179 -0.17 -1.57 11.17
N TYR A 180 -0.23 -2.71 10.49
CA TYR A 180 0.83 -3.72 10.48
C TYR A 180 1.37 -3.88 9.07
N TYR A 181 2.60 -4.38 8.95
CA TYR A 181 3.33 -4.42 7.69
C TYR A 181 3.89 -5.80 7.43
N TRP A 182 3.65 -6.30 6.22
CA TRP A 182 4.22 -7.52 5.71
C TRP A 182 5.45 -7.22 4.85
N GLN A 183 6.62 -7.66 5.32
CA GLN A 183 7.86 -7.52 4.60
C GLN A 183 8.16 -8.77 3.78
N THR A 184 8.23 -8.58 2.47
CA THR A 184 8.74 -9.55 1.50
C THR A 184 10.20 -9.23 1.15
N GLU A 185 10.80 -9.95 0.19
CA GLU A 185 12.19 -9.73 -0.18
C GLU A 185 12.48 -8.32 -0.73
N ARG A 186 11.50 -7.71 -1.40
CA ARG A 186 11.62 -6.44 -2.12
C ARG A 186 10.65 -5.38 -1.62
N ASP A 187 9.50 -5.81 -1.12
CA ASP A 187 8.35 -4.95 -0.92
C ASP A 187 7.84 -5.04 0.52
N VAL A 188 7.32 -3.93 1.02
CA VAL A 188 6.63 -3.81 2.30
C VAL A 188 5.17 -3.47 2.02
N TRP A 189 4.28 -4.30 2.55
CA TRP A 189 2.84 -4.21 2.33
C TRP A 189 2.12 -3.84 3.62
N ALA A 190 1.37 -2.75 3.64
CA ALA A 190 0.52 -2.37 4.76
C ALA A 190 -0.77 -3.21 4.76
N PHE A 191 -1.11 -3.78 5.91
CA PHE A 191 -2.39 -4.47 6.12
C PHE A 191 -3.54 -3.47 6.08
N ILE A 192 -4.58 -3.78 5.29
CA ILE A 192 -5.78 -2.95 5.15
C ILE A 192 -6.98 -3.60 5.83
N ALA A 193 -7.30 -4.83 5.44
CA ALA A 193 -8.55 -5.45 5.85
C ALA A 193 -8.49 -6.97 5.79
N GLU A 194 -9.45 -7.57 6.49
CA GLU A 194 -9.76 -9.00 6.45
C GLU A 194 -11.21 -9.17 6.01
N ILE A 195 -11.45 -10.11 5.09
CA ILE A 195 -12.74 -10.38 4.47
C ILE A 195 -13.02 -11.89 4.56
N PRO A 196 -14.07 -12.36 5.23
CA PRO A 196 -14.39 -13.79 5.31
C PRO A 196 -14.59 -14.42 3.93
N ALA A 197 -14.09 -15.65 3.74
CA ALA A 197 -14.25 -16.40 2.50
C ALA A 197 -15.61 -17.13 2.52
N LEU A 198 -16.61 -16.46 1.94
CA LEU A 198 -18.00 -16.94 1.87
C LEU A 198 -18.36 -17.73 0.60
N CYS A 199 -17.37 -18.17 -0.19
CA CYS A 199 -17.55 -18.89 -1.46
C CYS A 199 -18.28 -18.12 -2.57
N TYR A 200 -18.27 -16.78 -2.51
CA TYR A 200 -18.78 -15.95 -3.61
C TYR A 200 -17.83 -15.98 -4.79
N SER A 201 -18.35 -15.86 -6.02
CA SER A 201 -17.50 -15.81 -7.21
C SER A 201 -16.57 -14.60 -7.24
N GLN A 202 -16.99 -13.49 -6.61
CA GLN A 202 -16.29 -12.22 -6.59
C GLN A 202 -16.53 -11.51 -5.25
N TYR A 203 -15.53 -10.73 -4.85
CA TYR A 203 -15.51 -9.90 -3.66
C TYR A 203 -15.10 -8.47 -4.04
N SER A 204 -15.45 -7.51 -3.18
CA SER A 204 -15.02 -6.12 -3.35
C SER A 204 -14.79 -5.44 -2.01
N TYR A 205 -13.85 -4.48 -1.97
CA TYR A 205 -13.55 -3.68 -0.79
C TYR A 205 -13.19 -2.24 -1.18
N ILE A 206 -13.68 -1.25 -0.42
CA ILE A 206 -13.28 0.17 -0.57
C ILE A 206 -12.01 0.38 0.24
N ALA A 207 -10.86 0.41 -0.43
CA ALA A 207 -9.54 0.47 0.18
C ALA A 207 -8.98 1.90 0.18
N PRO A 208 -8.34 2.34 1.28
CA PRO A 208 -7.76 3.68 1.34
C PRO A 208 -6.46 3.78 0.52
N THR A 209 -6.28 4.89 -0.19
CA THR A 209 -5.01 5.27 -0.83
C THR A 209 -4.19 6.18 0.08
N LEU A 210 -2.95 6.49 -0.31
CA LEU A 210 -2.09 7.42 0.43
C LEU A 210 -2.25 8.88 -0.04
N ALA A 211 -2.75 9.07 -1.25
CA ALA A 211 -2.89 10.38 -1.89
C ALA A 211 -3.88 10.30 -3.06
N ASP A 212 -4.46 11.44 -3.39
CA ASP A 212 -5.30 11.63 -4.57
C ASP A 212 -4.47 11.95 -5.81
N SER A 213 -4.94 11.47 -6.95
CA SER A 213 -4.48 11.94 -8.24
C SER A 213 -5.11 13.28 -8.58
N SER A 214 -4.39 14.06 -9.37
CA SER A 214 -4.90 15.33 -9.87
C SER A 214 -4.29 15.62 -11.24
N ALA A 215 -4.67 16.75 -11.83
CA ALA A 215 -4.08 17.20 -13.09
C ALA A 215 -2.54 17.37 -13.01
N SER A 216 -1.95 17.52 -11.81
CA SER A 216 -0.50 17.62 -11.65
C SER A 216 0.23 16.28 -11.61
N GLY A 217 -0.49 15.15 -11.50
CA GLY A 217 0.12 13.82 -11.49
C GLY A 217 -0.80 12.71 -11.00
N TYR A 218 -0.51 11.50 -11.46
CA TYR A 218 -1.19 10.28 -11.03
C TYR A 218 -0.48 9.67 -9.82
N ASN A 219 -1.22 9.51 -8.73
CA ASN A 219 -0.78 8.84 -7.51
C ASN A 219 -1.39 7.43 -7.46
N TYR A 220 -0.69 6.47 -8.07
CA TYR A 220 -1.10 5.07 -8.06
C TYR A 220 -0.89 4.43 -6.69
N SER A 221 -1.86 3.63 -6.25
CA SER A 221 -1.76 2.73 -5.11
C SER A 221 -1.82 1.29 -5.61
N THR A 222 -0.86 0.47 -5.19
CA THR A 222 -0.78 -0.94 -5.58
C THR A 222 -1.33 -1.83 -4.49
N PHE A 223 -2.16 -2.80 -4.83
CA PHE A 223 -2.83 -3.70 -3.91
C PHE A 223 -2.51 -5.16 -4.19
N LYS A 224 -2.64 -5.98 -3.15
CA LYS A 224 -2.53 -7.43 -3.22
C LYS A 224 -3.63 -8.05 -2.36
N VAL A 225 -4.24 -9.12 -2.86
CA VAL A 225 -5.19 -9.94 -2.10
C VAL A 225 -4.53 -11.27 -1.77
N VAL A 226 -4.67 -11.73 -0.54
CA VAL A 226 -4.14 -13.02 -0.09
C VAL A 226 -5.28 -13.85 0.48
N PHE A 227 -5.50 -15.04 -0.06
CA PHE A 227 -6.41 -16.03 0.53
C PHE A 227 -5.67 -16.83 1.60
N HIS A 228 -6.33 -17.09 2.72
CA HIS A 228 -5.78 -17.83 3.86
C HIS A 228 -6.67 -19.04 4.16
N ASP A 229 -6.04 -20.19 4.37
CA ASP A 229 -6.64 -21.37 4.98
C ASP A 229 -5.90 -21.75 6.28
N GLU A 230 -6.24 -22.89 6.89
CA GLU A 230 -5.63 -23.35 8.14
C GLU A 230 -4.10 -23.59 8.03
N PHE A 231 -3.59 -23.90 6.84
CA PHE A 231 -2.24 -24.42 6.63
C PHE A 231 -1.34 -23.53 5.76
N GLN A 232 -1.91 -22.68 4.91
CA GLN A 232 -1.22 -21.98 3.85
C GLN A 232 -1.98 -20.72 3.40
N TYR A 233 -1.31 -19.94 2.56
CA TYR A 233 -1.90 -18.76 1.94
C TYR A 233 -1.54 -18.68 0.46
N TYR A 234 -2.40 -18.01 -0.31
CA TYR A 234 -2.29 -17.86 -1.75
C TYR A 234 -2.39 -16.39 -2.15
N GLU A 235 -1.34 -15.87 -2.76
CA GLU A 235 -1.23 -14.47 -3.16
C GLU A 235 -1.77 -14.22 -4.57
N SER A 236 -2.50 -13.12 -4.74
CA SER A 236 -2.80 -12.58 -6.06
C SER A 236 -1.55 -11.97 -6.70
N VAL A 237 -1.56 -11.85 -8.03
CA VAL A 237 -0.72 -10.86 -8.71
C VAL A 237 -1.14 -9.47 -8.22
N PRO A 238 -0.19 -8.57 -7.85
CA PRO A 238 -0.55 -7.21 -7.50
C PRO A 238 -1.12 -6.42 -8.68
N ASP A 239 -2.04 -5.51 -8.40
CA ASP A 239 -2.59 -4.58 -9.38
C ASP A 239 -2.70 -3.17 -8.79
N SER A 240 -2.81 -2.15 -9.63
CA SER A 240 -2.72 -0.75 -9.23
C SER A 240 -3.85 0.08 -9.80
N GLY A 241 -4.34 1.03 -9.00
CA GLY A 241 -5.31 2.04 -9.41
C GLY A 241 -5.02 3.36 -8.73
N TYR A 242 -5.85 4.37 -9.00
CA TYR A 242 -5.69 5.68 -8.40
C TYR A 242 -7.04 6.26 -8.00
N SER A 243 -7.03 7.08 -6.96
CA SER A 243 -8.21 7.79 -6.48
C SER A 243 -8.23 9.23 -7.00
N VAL A 244 -9.40 9.79 -7.23
CA VAL A 244 -9.60 11.20 -7.58
C VAL A 244 -10.68 11.80 -6.70
N ASP A 245 -10.44 12.99 -6.16
CA ASP A 245 -11.52 13.79 -5.58
C ASP A 245 -12.44 14.29 -6.70
N ASN A 246 -13.65 13.73 -6.71
CA ASN A 246 -14.66 13.95 -7.74
C ASN A 246 -15.73 14.96 -7.32
N ILE A 247 -15.68 15.47 -6.08
CA ILE A 247 -16.70 16.36 -5.54
C ILE A 247 -16.11 17.75 -5.28
N PRO A 248 -16.47 18.76 -6.10
CA PRO A 248 -16.01 20.11 -5.85
C PRO A 248 -16.66 20.71 -4.59
N PRO A 249 -15.92 21.55 -3.84
CA PRO A 249 -16.48 22.25 -2.70
C PRO A 249 -17.53 23.27 -3.13
N ASN A 250 -18.54 23.46 -2.29
CA ASN A 250 -19.57 24.46 -2.58
C ASN A 250 -18.99 25.88 -2.53
N PRO A 251 -19.56 26.82 -3.31
CA PRO A 251 -19.24 28.23 -3.15
C PRO A 251 -19.60 28.71 -1.74
N THR A 252 -18.86 29.70 -1.26
CA THR A 252 -19.14 30.33 0.04
C THR A 252 -19.97 31.60 -0.11
N ARG A 253 -20.71 31.96 0.95
CA ARG A 253 -21.36 33.26 1.08
C ARG A 253 -20.33 34.26 1.61
N THR A 254 -20.22 35.39 0.93
CA THR A 254 -19.21 36.41 1.21
C THR A 254 -19.87 37.71 1.67
N SER A 255 -19.27 38.38 2.65
CA SER A 255 -19.60 39.74 3.05
C SER A 255 -18.38 40.65 2.98
N ILE A 256 -18.63 41.94 2.82
CA ILE A 256 -17.62 42.98 2.75
C ILE A 256 -17.99 44.11 3.71
N ALA A 257 -17.02 44.56 4.50
CA ALA A 257 -17.20 45.64 5.47
C ALA A 257 -15.96 46.54 5.51
N LEU A 258 -16.14 47.80 5.92
CA LEU A 258 -15.02 48.67 6.24
C LEU A 258 -14.53 48.39 7.66
N ASN A 259 -13.22 48.27 7.83
CA ASN A 259 -12.55 48.05 9.10
C ASN A 259 -11.35 49.01 9.23
N GLY A 260 -11.63 50.24 9.67
CA GLY A 260 -10.63 51.30 9.75
C GLY A 260 -10.07 51.65 8.36
N SER A 261 -8.76 51.47 8.18
CA SER A 261 -8.06 51.69 6.90
C SER A 261 -8.08 50.47 5.96
N ASN A 262 -8.82 49.42 6.31
CA ASN A 262 -8.93 48.19 5.53
C ASN A 262 -10.37 47.92 5.10
N ILE A 263 -10.49 47.15 4.02
CA ILE A 263 -11.69 46.43 3.62
C ILE A 263 -11.57 45.03 4.21
N LYS A 264 -12.49 44.67 5.09
CA LYS A 264 -12.61 43.30 5.62
C LYS A 264 -13.48 42.48 4.69
N LEU A 265 -12.90 41.43 4.13
CA LEU A 265 -13.61 40.37 3.44
C LEU A 265 -13.86 39.25 4.44
N GLU A 266 -15.08 38.75 4.51
CA GLU A 266 -15.46 37.63 5.36
C GLU A 266 -16.27 36.63 4.55
N TRP A 267 -16.17 35.36 4.92
CA TRP A 267 -16.93 34.30 4.27
C TRP A 267 -17.29 33.18 5.24
N GLU A 268 -18.33 32.45 4.89
CA GLU A 268 -18.76 31.29 5.66
C GLU A 268 -17.83 30.09 5.43
N LYS A 269 -17.65 29.29 6.48
CA LYS A 269 -16.94 28.02 6.36
C LYS A 269 -17.69 27.10 5.40
N VAL A 270 -16.97 26.54 4.43
CA VAL A 270 -17.51 25.51 3.54
C VAL A 270 -17.28 24.16 4.19
N GLU A 271 -18.37 23.43 4.40
CA GLU A 271 -18.34 22.12 5.06
C GLU A 271 -18.81 20.99 4.14
N TYR A 272 -19.28 21.34 2.94
CA TYR A 272 -19.85 20.38 2.00
C TYR A 272 -19.60 20.78 0.55
N GLY A 273 -19.43 19.78 -0.30
CA GLY A 273 -19.46 19.89 -1.75
C GLY A 273 -20.79 19.43 -2.31
N THR A 274 -21.01 19.64 -3.60
CA THR A 274 -22.22 19.18 -4.29
C THR A 274 -21.89 18.62 -5.65
N PHE A 275 -22.34 17.39 -5.89
CA PHE A 275 -22.17 16.68 -7.14
C PHE A 275 -23.49 16.01 -7.51
N GLU A 276 -23.92 16.15 -8.77
CA GLU A 276 -25.19 15.60 -9.29
C GLU A 276 -26.43 15.90 -8.41
N GLY A 277 -26.44 17.06 -7.74
CA GLY A 277 -27.54 17.48 -6.87
C GLY A 277 -27.52 16.89 -5.45
N ASN A 278 -26.54 16.03 -5.12
CA ASN A 278 -26.32 15.47 -3.80
C ASN A 278 -25.25 16.26 -3.04
N ARG A 279 -25.40 16.35 -1.71
CA ARG A 279 -24.49 17.07 -0.82
C ARG A 279 -23.59 16.08 -0.07
N TYR A 280 -22.29 16.34 -0.07
CA TYR A 280 -21.28 15.48 0.55
C TYR A 280 -20.42 16.27 1.54
N PRO A 281 -20.11 15.74 2.73
CA PRO A 281 -19.21 16.42 3.67
C PRO A 281 -17.81 16.59 3.08
N GLU A 282 -17.25 17.80 3.20
CA GLU A 282 -15.84 18.05 2.87
C GLU A 282 -14.95 17.34 3.88
N LYS A 283 -14.13 16.42 3.39
CA LYS A 283 -13.12 15.72 4.20
C LYS A 283 -11.74 16.34 4.04
N ASN A 284 -11.54 17.02 2.91
CA ASN A 284 -10.30 17.67 2.55
C ASN A 284 -10.18 19.04 3.24
N GLY A 285 -8.97 19.58 3.28
CA GLY A 285 -8.76 20.95 3.73
C GLY A 285 -9.48 21.91 2.79
N ILE A 286 -9.98 23.03 3.31
CA ILE A 286 -10.58 24.08 2.48
C ILE A 286 -9.66 25.29 2.46
N TRP A 287 -9.37 25.75 1.25
CA TRP A 287 -8.60 26.94 0.94
C TRP A 287 -9.46 27.95 0.22
N TYR A 288 -9.24 29.22 0.54
CA TYR A 288 -9.93 30.35 -0.05
C TYR A 288 -8.93 31.17 -0.87
N LYS A 289 -9.07 31.09 -2.19
CA LYS A 289 -8.23 31.81 -3.15
C LYS A 289 -8.87 33.17 -3.42
N ILE A 290 -8.17 34.23 -3.07
CA ILE A 290 -8.67 35.60 -3.13
C ILE A 290 -8.10 36.28 -4.37
N TYR A 291 -8.98 36.85 -5.17
CA TYR A 291 -8.64 37.61 -6.36
C TYR A 291 -9.24 39.01 -6.29
N ALA A 292 -8.54 39.98 -6.86
CA ALA A 292 -9.03 41.36 -6.96
C ALA A 292 -8.70 41.99 -8.31
N SER A 293 -9.59 42.86 -8.78
CA SER A 293 -9.41 43.63 -10.01
C SER A 293 -10.04 45.02 -9.88
N ASP A 294 -9.61 45.95 -10.75
CA ASP A 294 -10.28 47.24 -10.94
C ASP A 294 -11.54 47.11 -11.82
N GLU A 295 -11.70 45.97 -12.50
CA GLU A 295 -12.86 45.66 -13.34
C GLU A 295 -13.83 44.69 -12.63
N PRO A 296 -15.15 44.84 -12.80
CA PRO A 296 -16.14 43.95 -12.18
C PRO A 296 -16.14 42.53 -12.77
N TYR A 297 -15.77 42.40 -14.04
CA TYR A 297 -15.70 41.14 -14.75
C TYR A 297 -14.24 40.86 -15.09
N PHE A 298 -13.64 39.93 -14.36
CA PHE A 298 -12.24 39.56 -14.52
C PHE A 298 -12.03 38.06 -14.34
N ASP A 299 -11.00 37.53 -14.97
CA ASP A 299 -10.63 36.12 -14.84
C ASP A 299 -9.79 35.89 -13.59
N CYS A 300 -9.99 34.73 -12.96
CA CYS A 300 -9.23 34.32 -11.78
C CYS A 300 -7.90 33.69 -12.23
N ASP A 301 -6.91 34.54 -12.53
CA ASP A 301 -5.60 34.15 -13.02
C ASP A 301 -4.47 34.78 -12.18
N ALA A 302 -3.22 34.55 -12.59
CA ALA A 302 -2.04 35.03 -11.85
C ALA A 302 -1.96 36.58 -11.75
N SER A 303 -2.63 37.32 -12.63
CA SER A 303 -2.62 38.79 -12.63
C SER A 303 -3.59 39.40 -11.61
N THR A 304 -4.67 38.69 -11.29
CA THR A 304 -5.70 39.13 -10.33
C THR A 304 -5.58 38.42 -8.98
N TYR A 305 -4.75 37.37 -8.89
CA TYR A 305 -4.51 36.62 -7.67
C TYR A 305 -3.82 37.47 -6.60
N LEU A 306 -4.39 37.47 -5.39
CA LEU A 306 -3.81 38.12 -4.23
C LEU A 306 -3.11 37.10 -3.32
N THR A 307 -3.87 36.14 -2.82
CA THR A 307 -3.39 35.18 -1.82
C THR A 307 -4.33 33.99 -1.68
N THR A 308 -3.87 32.97 -0.95
CA THR A 308 -4.67 31.84 -0.50
C THR A 308 -4.60 31.77 1.02
N VAL A 309 -5.75 31.60 1.67
CA VAL A 309 -5.85 31.52 3.14
C VAL A 309 -6.75 30.36 3.55
N THR A 310 -6.59 29.89 4.79
CA THR A 310 -7.50 28.94 5.45
C THR A 310 -8.42 29.62 6.48
N ASP A 311 -8.11 30.86 6.84
CA ASP A 311 -8.95 31.67 7.72
C ASP A 311 -10.28 32.04 7.03
N LEU A 312 -11.24 32.53 7.82
CA LEU A 312 -12.56 32.94 7.33
C LEU A 312 -12.67 34.44 7.03
N GLU A 313 -11.54 35.14 7.09
CA GLU A 313 -11.46 36.57 6.84
C GLU A 313 -10.12 36.99 6.21
N TYR A 314 -10.16 38.09 5.48
CA TYR A 314 -8.98 38.74 4.93
C TYR A 314 -9.14 40.26 4.94
N ASN A 315 -8.11 40.96 5.42
CA ASN A 315 -8.09 42.42 5.44
C ASN A 315 -7.27 42.95 4.26
N TYR A 316 -7.92 43.68 3.36
CA TYR A 316 -7.30 44.35 2.22
C TYR A 316 -7.12 45.85 2.50
N PRO A 317 -5.91 46.43 2.38
CA PRO A 317 -5.71 47.87 2.57
C PRO A 317 -6.51 48.69 1.57
N ILE A 318 -7.22 49.73 2.02
CA ILE A 318 -7.99 50.60 1.12
C ILE A 318 -7.04 51.25 0.10
N SER A 319 -7.42 51.16 -1.18
CA SER A 319 -6.74 51.84 -2.30
C SER A 319 -7.57 53.02 -2.82
N GLU A 320 -6.93 53.94 -3.53
CA GLU A 320 -7.62 55.07 -4.18
C GLU A 320 -8.63 54.60 -5.25
N ASN A 321 -8.32 53.48 -5.91
CA ASN A 321 -9.19 52.87 -6.92
C ASN A 321 -10.20 51.92 -6.29
N LYS A 322 -11.39 51.88 -6.89
CA LYS A 322 -12.42 50.89 -6.58
C LYS A 322 -11.91 49.49 -6.94
N LYS A 323 -12.06 48.54 -6.02
CA LYS A 323 -11.72 47.13 -6.23
C LYS A 323 -12.96 46.25 -6.24
N PHE A 324 -12.91 45.21 -7.06
CA PHE A 324 -13.84 44.09 -7.10
C PHE A 324 -13.10 42.84 -6.67
N PHE A 325 -13.77 41.99 -5.88
CA PHE A 325 -13.17 40.79 -5.30
C PHE A 325 -13.91 39.54 -5.76
N LYS A 326 -13.16 38.45 -5.93
CA LYS A 326 -13.70 37.09 -6.06
C LYS A 326 -13.01 36.19 -5.05
N ILE A 327 -13.80 35.40 -4.33
CA ILE A 327 -13.30 34.38 -3.41
C ILE A 327 -13.68 33.04 -4.02
N VAL A 328 -12.68 32.26 -4.39
CA VAL A 328 -12.84 30.92 -4.96
C VAL A 328 -12.49 29.91 -3.89
N VAL A 329 -13.42 28.99 -3.64
CA VAL A 329 -13.25 27.88 -2.69
C VAL A 329 -12.51 26.75 -3.41
N SER A 330 -11.54 26.16 -2.74
CA SER A 330 -10.68 25.09 -3.27
C SER A 330 -10.49 24.02 -2.19
N ASP A 331 -10.64 22.76 -2.56
CA ASP A 331 -10.32 21.56 -1.76
C ASP A 331 -8.83 21.19 -1.83
N LYS A 332 -8.07 22.00 -2.57
CA LYS A 332 -6.63 21.89 -2.82
C LYS A 332 -5.94 23.23 -2.56
N PRO A 333 -4.71 23.23 -2.02
CA PRO A 333 -4.00 24.46 -1.70
C PRO A 333 -3.77 25.40 -2.89
#